data_AF-A0A954T6L1-F1
#
_entry.id   AF-A0A954T6L1-F1
#
_cell.length_a   1.000
_cell.length_b   1.000
_cell.length_c   1.000
_cell.angle_alpha   90.00
_cell.angle_beta   90.00
_cell.angle_gamma   90.00
#
_symmetry.space_group_name_H-M   'P 1'
#
loop_
_entity.id
_entity.type
_entity.pdbx_description
1 polymer ?
#
loop_
_entity_poly.entity_id
_entity_poly.type
_entity_poly.pdbx_seq_one_letter_code
_entity_poly.pdbx_strand_id
1 'polypeptide(L)'
;SYIGDHSKTAIDSMFNTGSSIGVMAMVLPGGRLLPRHIPSFCNVSFGELAADWPLDNSIETARTVLQRRGRVLTEAAEVLIRYLHQQTAGERQEAMDRAVRNRLQR
;
A
#
# COMPACT_ATOMS: atom_id res chain seq x y z
N SER A 1 -3.64 0.66 -15.77
CA SER A 1 -3.55 0.62 -14.30
C SER A 1 -2.48 -0.38 -13.92
N TYR A 2 -1.85 -0.24 -12.76
CA TYR A 2 -0.89 -1.22 -12.23
C TYR A 2 -1.04 -1.38 -10.73
N ILE A 3 -0.69 -2.57 -10.23
CA ILE A 3 -0.70 -2.91 -8.81
C ILE A 3 0.65 -3.50 -8.45
N GLY A 4 1.33 -2.86 -7.49
CA GLY A 4 2.64 -3.28 -7.03
C GLY A 4 2.59 -4.59 -6.23
N ASP A 5 3.74 -5.24 -6.15
CA ASP A 5 3.91 -6.52 -5.47
C ASP A 5 3.48 -6.48 -4.01
N HIS A 6 2.97 -7.62 -3.54
CA HIS A 6 2.46 -7.81 -2.19
C HIS A 6 1.41 -6.78 -1.75
N SER A 7 0.74 -6.10 -2.68
CA SER A 7 -0.45 -5.31 -2.36
C SER A 7 -1.64 -6.23 -2.09
N LYS A 8 -2.52 -5.83 -1.19
CA LYS A 8 -3.73 -6.57 -0.85
C LYS A 8 -4.94 -5.70 -1.09
N THR A 9 -5.97 -6.28 -1.68
CA THR A 9 -7.21 -5.59 -1.98
C THR A 9 -8.38 -6.28 -1.30
N ALA A 10 -9.19 -5.50 -0.61
CA ALA A 10 -10.45 -5.95 -0.06
C ALA A 10 -11.44 -6.37 -1.17
N ILE A 11 -12.41 -7.20 -0.79
CA ILE A 11 -13.58 -7.47 -1.62
C ILE A 11 -14.27 -6.13 -1.92
N ASP A 12 -14.75 -5.98 -3.16
CA ASP A 12 -15.44 -4.78 -3.64
C ASP A 12 -14.57 -3.50 -3.65
N SER A 13 -13.27 -3.66 -3.92
CA SER A 13 -12.36 -2.53 -4.14
C SER A 13 -12.66 -1.84 -5.49
N MET A 14 -13.19 -0.61 -5.45
CA MET A 14 -13.52 0.17 -6.64
C MET A 14 -12.34 1.02 -7.13
N PHE A 15 -11.59 0.51 -8.12
CA PHE A 15 -10.47 1.21 -8.75
C PHE A 15 -10.91 2.10 -9.92
N ASN A 16 -10.28 3.27 -10.03
CA ASN A 16 -10.41 4.16 -11.19
C ASN A 16 -9.61 3.67 -12.42
N THR A 17 -9.99 4.11 -13.61
CA THR A 17 -9.17 3.96 -14.82
C THR A 17 -7.84 4.68 -14.64
N GLY A 18 -6.73 3.97 -14.87
CA GLY A 18 -5.39 4.49 -14.64
C GLY A 18 -4.98 4.52 -13.17
N SER A 19 -5.62 3.70 -12.31
CA SER A 19 -5.19 3.58 -10.92
C SER A 19 -3.77 3.04 -10.83
N SER A 20 -3.02 3.60 -9.89
CA SER A 20 -1.65 3.25 -9.57
C SER A 20 -1.59 2.84 -8.10
N ILE A 21 -1.31 1.57 -7.83
CA ILE A 21 -1.18 1.04 -6.47
C ILE A 21 0.27 0.63 -6.25
N GLY A 22 0.92 1.22 -5.26
CA GLY A 22 2.32 0.95 -4.92
C GLY A 22 2.51 -0.40 -4.22
N VAL A 23 3.76 -0.85 -4.09
CA VAL A 23 4.10 -2.10 -3.40
C VAL A 23 3.66 -2.11 -1.94
N MET A 24 3.32 -3.28 -1.41
CA MET A 24 2.89 -3.47 -0.01
C MET A 24 1.67 -2.61 0.40
N ALA A 25 0.91 -2.08 -0.55
CA ALA A 25 -0.27 -1.29 -0.22
C ALA A 25 -1.42 -2.18 0.29
N MET A 26 -2.22 -1.65 1.22
CA MET A 26 -3.38 -2.35 1.77
C MET A 26 -4.66 -1.58 1.50
N VAL A 27 -5.45 -2.06 0.55
CA VAL A 27 -6.79 -1.53 0.29
C VAL A 27 -7.78 -2.29 1.17
N LEU A 28 -8.32 -1.60 2.16
CA LEU A 28 -9.28 -2.12 3.13
C LEU A 28 -10.72 -1.90 2.64
N PRO A 29 -11.70 -2.68 3.16
CA PRO A 29 -13.09 -2.52 2.76
C PRO A 29 -13.58 -1.11 3.03
N GLY A 30 -14.30 -0.52 2.07
CA GLY A 30 -14.80 0.85 2.22
C GLY A 30 -16.02 1.20 1.39
N GLY A 31 -16.42 0.37 0.41
CA GLY A 31 -17.60 0.61 -0.42
C GLY A 31 -17.60 1.94 -1.17
N ARG A 32 -16.41 2.51 -1.42
CA ARG A 32 -16.21 3.83 -2.03
C ARG A 32 -15.14 3.78 -3.10
N LEU A 33 -15.25 4.70 -4.04
CA LEU A 33 -14.26 4.86 -5.12
C LEU A 33 -12.90 5.20 -4.52
N LEU A 34 -11.88 4.42 -4.88
CA LEU A 34 -10.53 4.55 -4.34
C LEU A 34 -9.78 5.73 -4.97
N PRO A 35 -8.81 6.33 -4.25
CA PRO A 35 -7.91 7.31 -4.83
C PRO A 35 -7.23 6.78 -6.09
N ARG A 36 -7.01 7.65 -7.08
CA ARG A 36 -6.32 7.29 -8.34
C ARG A 36 -4.91 6.75 -8.09
N HIS A 37 -4.25 7.22 -7.04
CA HIS A 37 -2.91 6.78 -6.68
C HIS A 37 -2.87 6.42 -5.19
N ILE A 38 -2.44 5.20 -4.88
CA ILE A 38 -2.19 4.70 -3.53
C ILE A 38 -0.68 4.44 -3.44
N PRO A 39 0.07 5.21 -2.64
CA PRO A 39 1.52 5.02 -2.51
C PRO A 39 1.89 3.65 -1.92
N SER A 40 3.16 3.30 -2.08
CA SER A 40 3.73 2.12 -1.42
C SER A 40 3.62 2.19 0.09
N PHE A 41 3.46 1.05 0.76
CA PHE A 41 3.38 0.94 2.23
C PHE A 41 2.27 1.77 2.89
N CYS A 42 1.28 2.21 2.12
CA CYS A 42 0.09 2.89 2.62
C CYS A 42 -1.11 1.96 2.65
N ASN A 43 -2.05 2.29 3.52
CA ASN A 43 -3.37 1.67 3.58
C ASN A 43 -4.44 2.68 3.20
N VAL A 44 -5.51 2.19 2.59
CA VAL A 44 -6.71 2.99 2.29
C VAL A 44 -7.92 2.33 2.90
N SER A 45 -8.69 3.09 3.67
CA SER A 45 -9.95 2.63 4.28
C SER A 45 -11.01 3.71 4.11
N PHE A 46 -12.23 3.36 3.69
CA PHE A 46 -13.32 4.31 3.41
C PHE A 46 -12.94 5.51 2.50
N GLY A 47 -11.95 5.32 1.62
CA GLY A 47 -11.41 6.35 0.73
C GLY A 47 -10.36 7.28 1.38
N GLU A 48 -10.02 7.04 2.64
CA GLU A 48 -9.00 7.77 3.37
C GLU A 48 -7.65 7.07 3.33
N LEU A 49 -6.59 7.83 3.08
CA LEU A 49 -5.21 7.34 3.03
C LEU A 49 -4.57 7.39 4.42
N ALA A 50 -3.88 6.32 4.79
CA ALA A 50 -3.07 6.21 5.98
C ALA A 50 -1.72 5.53 5.66
N ALA A 51 -0.78 5.66 6.60
CA ALA A 51 0.55 5.03 6.56
C ALA A 51 0.93 4.57 7.98
N ASP A 52 -0.02 3.96 8.69
CA ASP A 52 0.10 3.57 10.09
C ASP A 52 0.58 2.12 10.27
N TRP A 53 0.80 1.39 9.16
CA TRP A 53 1.23 -0.01 9.21
C TRP A 53 2.76 -0.14 9.34
N PRO A 54 3.28 -0.78 10.41
CA PRO A 54 4.72 -0.96 10.57
C PRO A 54 5.35 -1.78 9.43
N LEU A 55 6.55 -1.39 9.01
CA LEU A 55 7.30 -2.07 7.95
C LEU A 55 7.55 -3.54 8.28
N ASP A 56 7.99 -3.84 9.50
CA ASP A 56 8.30 -5.22 9.91
C ASP A 56 7.05 -6.11 9.89
N ASN A 57 5.88 -5.56 10.25
CA ASN A 57 4.60 -6.27 10.14
C ASN A 57 4.24 -6.55 8.67
N SER A 58 4.55 -5.62 7.76
CA SER A 58 4.37 -5.83 6.31
C SER A 58 5.27 -6.95 5.77
N ILE A 59 6.53 -6.99 6.22
CA ILE A 59 7.49 -8.04 5.86
C ILE A 59 7.04 -9.40 6.38
N GLU A 60 6.59 -9.48 7.63
CA GLU A 60 6.09 -10.73 8.22
C GLU A 60 4.83 -11.24 7.50
N THR A 61 3.94 -10.33 7.12
CA THR A 61 2.78 -10.66 6.29
C THR A 61 3.22 -11.20 4.92
N ALA A 62 4.21 -10.59 4.29
CA ALA A 62 4.75 -11.06 3.02
C ALA A 62 5.37 -12.45 3.12
N ARG A 63 6.12 -12.72 4.21
CA ARG A 63 6.69 -14.03 4.54
C ARG A 63 5.58 -15.08 4.68
N THR A 64 4.55 -14.80 5.48
CA THR A 64 3.41 -15.69 5.69
C THR A 64 2.68 -16.00 4.37
N VAL A 65 2.44 -14.99 3.52
CA VAL A 65 1.76 -15.16 2.23
C VAL A 65 2.57 -16.01 1.25
N LEU A 66 3.89 -15.82 1.20
CA LEU A 66 4.76 -16.65 0.36
C LEU A 66 4.83 -18.09 0.87
N GLN A 67 4.92 -18.28 2.18
CA GLN A 67 4.98 -19.61 2.80
C GLN A 67 3.74 -20.44 2.46
N ARG A 68 2.55 -19.82 2.50
CA ARG A 68 1.29 -20.46 2.07
C ARG A 68 1.30 -20.94 0.61
N ARG A 69 2.16 -20.37 -0.22
CA ARG A 69 2.36 -20.74 -1.64
C ARG A 69 3.56 -21.66 -1.85
N GLY A 70 4.14 -22.21 -0.77
CA GLY A 70 5.35 -23.03 -0.82
C GLY A 70 6.61 -22.25 -1.21
N ARG A 71 6.61 -20.92 -1.05
CA ARG A 71 7.74 -20.04 -1.38
C ARG A 71 8.32 -19.41 -0.12
N VAL A 72 9.61 -19.09 -0.16
CA VAL A 72 10.30 -18.40 0.93
C VAL A 72 10.54 -16.95 0.53
N LEU A 73 10.35 -16.02 1.47
CA LEU A 73 10.81 -14.64 1.30
C LEU A 73 12.35 -14.65 1.42
N THR A 74 13.04 -14.42 0.32
CA THR A 74 14.50 -14.40 0.31
C THR A 74 15.04 -13.17 1.03
N GLU A 75 16.26 -13.27 1.54
CA GLU A 75 16.95 -12.14 2.17
C GLU A 75 17.08 -10.95 1.21
N ALA A 76 17.45 -11.21 -0.06
CA ALA A 76 17.50 -10.18 -1.09
C ALA A 76 16.14 -9.47 -1.31
N ALA A 77 15.02 -10.22 -1.26
CA ALA A 77 13.69 -9.63 -1.37
C ALA A 77 13.35 -8.78 -0.15
N GLU A 78 13.71 -9.22 1.07
CA GLU A 78 13.53 -8.41 2.28
C GLU A 78 14.35 -7.11 2.23
N VAL A 79 15.61 -7.18 1.81
CA VAL A 79 16.48 -6.00 1.60
C VAL A 79 15.85 -5.05 0.59
N LEU A 80 15.33 -5.56 -0.53
CA LEU A 80 14.63 -4.75 -1.53
C LEU A 80 13.40 -4.06 -0.94
N ILE A 81 12.59 -4.77 -0.15
CA ILE A 81 11.40 -4.19 0.50
C ILE A 81 11.81 -3.04 1.43
N ARG A 82 12.84 -3.22 2.25
CA ARG A 82 13.36 -2.17 3.16
C ARG A 82 13.91 -0.98 2.38
N TYR A 83 14.65 -1.24 1.29
CA TYR A 83 15.14 -0.19 0.40
C TYR A 83 14.00 0.61 -0.23
N LEU A 84 12.98 -0.06 -0.79
CA LEU A 84 11.81 0.61 -1.37
C LEU A 84 11.05 1.43 -0.34
N HIS A 85 10.94 0.96 0.91
CA HIS A 85 10.33 1.72 1.98
C HIS A 85 11.07 3.04 2.27
N GLN A 86 12.40 3.04 2.20
CA GLN A 86 13.19 4.26 2.33
C GLN A 86 13.06 5.16 1.10
N GLN A 87 13.19 4.61 -0.11
CA GLN A 87 13.13 5.38 -1.36
C GLN A 87 11.78 6.05 -1.60
N THR A 88 10.68 5.41 -1.21
CA THR A 88 9.32 5.95 -1.38
C THR A 88 8.89 6.87 -0.23
N ALA A 89 9.77 7.18 0.74
CA ALA A 89 9.40 7.99 1.90
C ALA A 89 8.92 9.39 1.53
N GLY A 90 9.57 10.05 0.57
CA GLY A 90 9.15 11.38 0.09
C GLY A 90 7.77 11.34 -0.57
N GLU A 91 7.56 10.43 -1.52
CA GLU A 91 6.28 10.24 -2.21
C GLU A 91 5.14 9.95 -1.22
N ARG A 92 5.37 9.07 -0.23
CA ARG A 92 4.39 8.79 0.83
C ARG A 92 4.05 10.03 1.63
N GLN A 93 5.07 10.77 2.07
CA GLN A 93 4.85 11.98 2.87
C GLN A 93 4.02 13.01 2.09
N GLU A 94 4.37 13.28 0.83
CA GLU A 94 3.61 14.20 0.00
C GLU A 94 2.16 13.76 -0.22
N ALA A 95 1.93 12.45 -0.40
CA ALA A 95 0.59 11.90 -0.55
C ALA A 95 -0.23 12.07 0.73
N MET A 96 0.37 11.85 1.89
CA MET A 96 -0.25 12.07 3.19
C MET A 96 -0.59 13.55 3.40
N ASP A 97 0.34 14.46 3.08
CA ASP A 97 0.11 15.91 3.18
C ASP A 97 -1.01 16.38 2.24
N ARG A 98 -1.09 15.83 1.03
CA ARG A 98 -2.21 16.06 0.10
C ARG A 98 -3.53 15.54 0.69
N ALA A 99 -3.54 14.35 1.28
CA ALA A 99 -4.74 13.77 1.88
C ALA A 99 -5.25 14.62 3.06
N VAL A 100 -4.35 15.08 3.93
CA VAL A 100 -4.66 15.97 5.06
C VAL A 100 -5.23 17.31 4.56
N ARG A 101 -4.57 17.95 3.58
CA ARG A 101 -5.07 19.21 2.99
C ARG A 101 -6.48 19.08 2.43
N ASN A 102 -6.74 18.00 1.67
CA ASN A 102 -8.06 17.76 1.10
C ASN A 102 -9.14 17.52 2.17
N ARG A 103 -8.78 16.95 3.33
CA ARG A 103 -9.70 16.74 4.44
C ARG A 103 -10.04 18.07 5.14
N LEU A 104 -9.07 18.97 5.31
CA LEU A 104 -9.28 20.28 5.94
C LEU A 104 -10.14 21.24 5.10
N GLN A 105 -10.23 21.00 3.79
CA GLN A 105 -11.00 21.81 2.84
C GLN A 105 -12.45 21.32 2.63
N ARG A 106 -12.86 20.24 3.30
CA ARG A 106 -14.20 19.66 3.26
C ARG A 106 -14.98 20.01 4.51
#